data_AF-D8Q606-F1
#
_entry.id   AF-D8Q606-F1
#
_cell.length_a   1.000
_cell.length_b   1.000
_cell.length_c   1.000
_cell.angle_alpha   90.00
_cell.angle_beta   90.00
_cell.angle_gamma   90.00
#
_symmetry.space_group_name_H-M   'P 1'
#
loop_
_entity.id
_entity.type
_entity.pdbx_description
1 polymer ?
#
loop_
_entity_poly.entity_id
_entity_poly.type
_entity_poly.pdbx_seq_one_letter_code
_entity_poly.pdbx_strand_id
1 'polypeptide(L)'
;MSLLPYMGAYVVVSLDPVKSVEQIDDDIVQEQARALECGKYVAAATWELHPLGAFTAQRTLIWDFVTQGLPPKDPETGFEPYMTVPIHPNTLHPESRRPVETLPPLPWDNCYHASIHRLDSAMCVTKEIDADPQSCFSPPESQVIDAYLEADLGYATRVRRAKLAGEPAPEPHFVSANVLRMIRMANKWRREDGKPWWLITREDAQANMARRALEGDSTCEEDNGAAFQAPDDAEQPSEPAANIMPDDLPTHEAASASPPVPNANASASAPSESSYESDFKDVVAGILLGINTASSNLPWLYVESYDIRQFDAPPDPTGFFEELKKLEKIKTDYVERQKARLKEVQRQDAEYIASIEARGRAGKPRHRSLLVKKLSCLPFVKSAKFLRARLARSISIPSDSPESEKVRSGSRWSRILPLCKGTSKNAVPTVL
;
A
#
# COMPACT_ATOMS: atom_id res chain seq x y z
N MET A 1 12.50 -19.74 6.73
CA MET A 1 11.27 -19.19 6.11
C MET A 1 11.26 -17.70 6.28
N SER A 2 11.12 -16.99 5.17
CA SER A 2 11.08 -15.54 5.08
C SER A 2 9.64 -15.13 4.71
N LEU A 3 9.18 -13.99 5.20
CA LEU A 3 7.87 -13.44 4.80
C LEU A 3 8.01 -12.76 3.45
N LEU A 4 7.04 -12.90 2.55
CA LEU A 4 6.95 -12.24 1.25
C LEU A 4 5.70 -11.35 1.21
N PRO A 5 5.83 -10.04 1.01
CA PRO A 5 7.08 -9.27 0.92
C PRO A 5 7.71 -8.98 2.29
N TYR A 6 9.03 -8.90 2.32
CA TYR A 6 9.82 -8.37 3.43
C TYR A 6 10.06 -6.88 3.20
N MET A 7 9.95 -6.05 4.24
CA MET A 7 10.10 -4.60 4.09
C MET A 7 11.49 -4.23 3.56
N GLY A 8 11.52 -3.39 2.53
CA GLY A 8 12.73 -2.98 1.83
C GLY A 8 13.31 -4.01 0.87
N ALA A 9 12.71 -5.19 0.71
CA ALA A 9 13.11 -6.17 -0.30
C ALA A 9 12.53 -5.82 -1.67
N TYR A 10 13.33 -6.05 -2.72
CA TYR A 10 12.85 -6.00 -4.10
C TYR A 10 12.16 -7.32 -4.46
N VAL A 11 10.98 -7.21 -5.04
CA VAL A 11 10.12 -8.34 -5.39
C VAL A 11 9.54 -8.17 -6.79
N VAL A 12 9.15 -9.31 -7.36
CA VAL A 12 8.33 -9.34 -8.57
C VAL A 12 6.87 -9.22 -8.16
N VAL A 13 6.18 -8.24 -8.73
CA VAL A 13 4.76 -7.96 -8.48
C VAL A 13 3.97 -7.89 -9.78
N SER A 14 2.68 -8.24 -9.70
CA SER A 14 1.69 -7.96 -10.74
C SER A 14 0.42 -7.41 -10.11
N LEU A 15 -0.36 -6.64 -10.88
CA LEU A 15 -1.70 -6.25 -10.46
C LEU A 15 -2.60 -7.49 -10.41
N ASP A 16 -3.40 -7.62 -9.35
CA ASP A 16 -4.47 -8.64 -9.25
C ASP A 16 -5.81 -7.95 -9.49
N PRO A 17 -6.27 -7.84 -10.76
CA PRO A 17 -7.46 -7.06 -11.09
C PRO A 17 -8.72 -7.67 -10.50
N VAL A 18 -8.81 -9.01 -10.46
CA VAL A 18 -9.99 -9.73 -9.94
C VAL A 18 -10.13 -9.49 -8.45
N LYS A 19 -9.04 -9.64 -7.68
CA LYS A 19 -9.07 -9.38 -6.25
C LYS A 19 -9.29 -7.91 -5.93
N SER A 20 -8.77 -7.01 -6.77
CA SER A 20 -9.00 -5.56 -6.66
C SER A 20 -10.45 -5.12 -6.81
N VAL A 21 -11.31 -5.97 -7.38
CA VAL A 21 -12.76 -5.72 -7.53
C VAL A 21 -13.60 -6.80 -6.86
N GLU A 22 -13.02 -7.66 -6.02
CA GLU A 22 -13.71 -8.78 -5.36
C GLU A 22 -14.92 -8.33 -4.54
N GLN A 23 -14.86 -7.12 -3.99
CA GLN A 23 -15.94 -6.53 -3.20
C GLN A 23 -17.11 -6.00 -4.06
N ILE A 24 -16.94 -5.91 -5.38
CA ILE A 24 -17.96 -5.44 -6.32
C ILE A 24 -18.71 -6.65 -6.89
N ASP A 25 -19.96 -6.83 -6.44
CA ASP A 25 -20.88 -7.88 -6.90
C ASP A 25 -21.57 -7.47 -8.23
N ASP A 26 -20.79 -7.40 -9.32
CA ASP A 26 -21.27 -7.09 -10.68
C ASP A 26 -20.53 -7.95 -11.71
N ASP A 27 -21.27 -8.81 -12.41
CA ASP A 27 -20.70 -9.78 -13.37
C ASP A 27 -19.89 -9.11 -14.48
N ILE A 28 -20.29 -7.92 -14.93
CA ILE A 28 -19.60 -7.16 -15.97
C ILE A 28 -18.24 -6.68 -15.44
N VAL A 29 -18.19 -6.16 -14.21
CA VAL A 29 -16.92 -5.76 -13.57
C VAL A 29 -15.99 -6.96 -13.43
N GLN A 30 -16.51 -8.10 -12.99
CA GLN A 30 -15.74 -9.33 -12.82
C GLN A 30 -15.20 -9.87 -14.15
N GLU A 31 -16.00 -9.82 -15.22
CA GLU A 31 -15.59 -10.22 -16.57
C GLU A 31 -14.50 -9.29 -17.12
N GLN A 32 -14.69 -7.97 -17.00
CA GLN A 32 -13.71 -6.97 -17.44
C GLN A 32 -12.39 -7.08 -16.66
N ALA A 33 -12.45 -7.31 -15.36
CA ALA A 33 -11.26 -7.51 -14.52
C ALA A 33 -10.51 -8.80 -14.88
N ARG A 34 -11.23 -9.90 -15.17
CA ARG A 34 -10.62 -11.16 -15.64
C ARG A 34 -9.99 -11.03 -17.04
N ALA A 35 -10.54 -10.17 -17.88
CA ALA A 35 -10.01 -9.89 -19.22
C ALA A 35 -8.80 -8.95 -19.22
N LEU A 36 -8.46 -8.35 -18.08
CA LEU A 36 -7.31 -7.45 -17.98
C LEU A 36 -6.01 -8.27 -17.95
N GLU A 37 -5.20 -8.12 -18.99
CA GLU A 37 -3.84 -8.67 -19.02
C GLU A 37 -2.93 -7.79 -18.18
N CYS A 38 -2.32 -8.37 -17.14
CA CYS A 38 -1.42 -7.68 -16.24
C CYS A 38 0.02 -8.17 -16.40
N GLY A 39 0.94 -7.22 -16.54
CA GLY A 39 2.37 -7.46 -16.62
C GLY A 39 2.99 -7.79 -15.26
N LYS A 40 4.28 -8.13 -15.30
CA LYS A 40 5.11 -8.31 -14.11
C LYS A 40 6.11 -7.17 -14.03
N TYR A 41 6.31 -6.69 -12.82
CA TYR A 41 7.12 -5.50 -12.54
C TYR A 41 8.00 -5.75 -11.32
N VAL A 42 9.02 -4.92 -11.15
CA VAL A 42 9.91 -4.98 -9.98
C VAL A 42 9.63 -3.78 -9.09
N ALA A 43 9.32 -4.05 -7.83
CA ALA A 43 9.03 -3.01 -6.85
C ALA A 43 9.61 -3.37 -5.47
N ALA A 44 9.76 -2.37 -4.61
CA ALA A 44 10.09 -2.57 -3.21
C ALA A 44 8.95 -2.05 -2.32
N ALA A 45 8.61 -2.81 -1.28
CA ALA A 45 7.71 -2.34 -0.24
C ALA A 45 8.49 -1.46 0.75
N THR A 46 8.28 -0.15 0.73
CA THR A 46 9.05 0.81 1.55
C THR A 46 8.44 1.06 2.91
N TRP A 47 7.11 1.17 2.98
CA TRP A 47 6.42 1.50 4.22
C TRP A 47 5.14 0.69 4.42
N GLU A 48 4.78 0.45 5.69
CA GLU A 48 3.52 -0.18 6.08
C GLU A 48 2.58 0.87 6.67
N LEU A 49 1.40 1.06 6.07
CA LEU A 49 0.48 2.13 6.46
C LEU A 49 -0.30 1.81 7.73
N HIS A 50 -0.52 0.54 8.04
CA HIS A 50 -1.33 0.13 9.19
C HIS A 50 -0.50 -0.54 10.27
N PRO A 51 -0.42 0.02 11.49
CA PRO A 51 0.32 -0.58 12.62
C PRO A 51 -0.14 -2.00 12.98
N LEU A 52 -1.41 -2.31 12.71
CA LEU A 52 -2.00 -3.63 12.96
C LEU A 52 -1.78 -4.63 11.80
N GLY A 53 -1.27 -4.16 10.65
CA GLY A 53 -1.02 -5.02 9.49
C GLY A 53 0.00 -6.13 9.77
N ALA A 54 0.87 -5.93 10.77
CA ALA A 54 1.79 -6.96 11.25
C ALA A 54 1.07 -8.23 11.75
N PHE A 55 -0.19 -8.11 12.21
CA PHE A 55 -0.98 -9.22 12.76
C PHE A 55 -1.93 -9.85 11.73
N THR A 56 -1.98 -9.32 10.51
CA THR A 56 -2.87 -9.81 9.45
C THR A 56 -2.08 -10.37 8.28
N ALA A 57 -2.60 -11.42 7.65
CA ALA A 57 -2.04 -11.95 6.41
C ALA A 57 -2.18 -10.96 5.24
N GLN A 58 -3.08 -9.98 5.35
CA GLN A 58 -3.26 -8.92 4.37
C GLN A 58 -2.58 -7.66 4.89
N ARG A 59 -1.76 -7.02 4.06
CA ARG A 59 -1.05 -5.79 4.44
C ARG A 59 -1.31 -4.68 3.43
N THR A 60 -1.36 -3.45 3.93
CA THR A 60 -1.41 -2.25 3.10
C THR A 60 -0.06 -1.58 3.14
N LEU A 61 0.62 -1.59 2.01
CA LEU A 61 2.00 -1.14 1.87
C LEU A 61 2.10 -0.01 0.84
N ILE A 62 3.15 0.80 0.98
CA ILE A 62 3.63 1.72 -0.05
C ILE A 62 4.63 0.97 -0.92
N TRP A 63 4.51 1.14 -2.24
CA TRP A 63 5.33 0.46 -3.22
C TRP A 63 6.07 1.45 -4.10
N ASP A 64 7.39 1.29 -4.19
CA ASP A 64 8.24 2.06 -5.08
C ASP A 64 8.74 1.14 -6.19
N PHE A 65 8.30 1.43 -7.42
CA PHE A 65 8.67 0.64 -8.59
C PHE A 65 10.05 1.04 -9.12
N VAL A 66 10.81 0.03 -9.54
CA VAL A 66 12.13 0.21 -10.11
C VAL A 66 12.01 0.57 -11.58
N THR A 67 12.68 1.64 -11.99
CA THR A 67 12.83 2.00 -13.41
C THR A 67 14.30 2.01 -13.80
N GLN A 68 14.59 1.68 -15.06
CA GLN A 68 15.94 1.78 -15.61
C GLN A 68 16.07 3.04 -16.47
N GLY A 69 17.08 3.86 -16.14
CA GLY A 69 17.24 5.19 -16.69
C GLY A 69 16.39 6.24 -15.98
N LEU A 70 16.67 7.50 -16.31
CA LEU A 70 15.86 8.61 -15.83
C LEU A 70 14.53 8.63 -16.60
N PRO A 71 13.38 8.83 -15.92
CA PRO A 71 12.09 8.91 -16.60
C PRO A 71 12.07 10.10 -17.57
N PRO A 72 11.30 10.00 -18.68
CA PRO A 72 11.18 11.10 -19.61
C PRO A 72 10.54 12.31 -18.93
N LYS A 73 10.94 13.51 -19.38
CA LYS A 73 10.32 14.75 -18.90
C LYS A 73 8.86 14.78 -19.35
N ASP A 74 7.95 14.92 -18.38
CA ASP A 74 6.52 15.08 -18.64
C ASP A 74 6.03 16.46 -18.13
N PRO A 75 5.82 17.42 -19.05
CA PRO A 75 5.35 18.75 -18.70
C PRO A 75 3.95 18.79 -18.06
N GLU A 76 3.13 17.75 -18.22
CA GLU A 76 1.75 17.73 -17.70
C GLU A 76 1.73 17.35 -16.22
N THR A 77 2.48 16.33 -15.84
CA THR A 77 2.56 15.91 -14.45
C THR A 77 3.42 16.84 -13.61
N GLY A 78 4.37 17.57 -14.21
CA GLY A 78 5.30 18.43 -13.48
C GLY A 78 6.46 17.66 -12.85
N PHE A 79 6.61 16.37 -13.19
CA PHE A 79 7.79 15.59 -12.84
C PHE A 79 8.93 15.87 -13.83
N GLU A 80 10.13 16.00 -13.28
CA GLU A 80 11.35 16.21 -14.05
C GLU A 80 12.24 14.96 -13.93
N PRO A 81 13.09 14.66 -14.93
CA PRO A 81 13.92 13.45 -14.93
C PRO A 81 14.82 13.27 -13.70
N TYR A 82 15.21 14.37 -13.04
CA TYR A 82 16.04 14.35 -11.84
C TYR A 82 15.27 14.10 -10.52
N MET A 83 13.94 13.99 -10.57
CA MET A 83 13.09 13.65 -9.42
C MET A 83 13.10 12.13 -9.16
N THR A 84 14.31 11.60 -8.98
CA THR A 84 14.56 10.18 -8.78
C THR A 84 15.60 9.95 -7.70
N VAL A 85 15.72 8.71 -7.22
CA VAL A 85 16.73 8.29 -6.26
C VAL A 85 17.50 7.13 -6.88
N PRO A 86 18.83 7.26 -7.12
CA PRO A 86 19.61 6.17 -7.69
C PRO A 86 19.62 4.95 -6.76
N ILE A 87 19.65 3.76 -7.32
CA ILE A 87 19.74 2.50 -6.57
C ILE A 87 21.09 1.85 -6.86
N HIS A 88 21.84 1.48 -5.81
CA HIS A 88 23.14 0.82 -5.97
C HIS A 88 23.03 -0.45 -6.85
N PRO A 89 23.91 -0.66 -7.86
CA PRO A 89 25.25 -0.07 -8.04
C PRO A 89 25.30 1.30 -8.74
N ASN A 90 24.16 1.87 -9.14
CA ASN A 90 24.15 3.16 -9.80
C ASN A 90 24.58 4.28 -8.83
N THR A 91 25.66 4.98 -9.17
CA THR A 91 26.18 6.13 -8.41
C THR A 91 26.00 7.46 -9.12
N LEU A 92 25.43 7.44 -10.32
CA LEU A 92 25.29 8.61 -11.18
C LEU A 92 23.87 9.17 -11.09
N HIS A 93 23.77 10.43 -10.66
CA HIS A 93 22.52 11.19 -10.67
C HIS A 93 22.81 12.66 -10.98
N PRO A 94 22.01 13.34 -11.82
CA PRO A 94 22.27 14.74 -12.21
C PRO A 94 22.45 15.69 -11.03
N GLU A 95 21.60 15.55 -10.00
CA GLU A 95 21.65 16.35 -8.76
C GLU A 95 22.60 15.79 -7.69
N SER A 96 23.50 14.87 -8.06
CA SER A 96 24.43 14.21 -7.12
C SER A 96 23.72 13.59 -5.90
N ARG A 97 22.51 13.05 -6.09
CA ARG A 97 21.77 12.38 -5.02
C ARG A 97 22.49 11.11 -4.62
N ARG A 98 22.48 10.83 -3.31
CA ARG A 98 23.07 9.63 -2.76
C ARG A 98 22.28 8.40 -3.24
N PRO A 99 22.95 7.35 -3.73
CA PRO A 99 22.31 6.07 -3.99
C PRO A 99 21.75 5.41 -2.74
N VAL A 100 20.59 4.78 -2.90
CA VAL A 100 20.06 3.83 -1.93
C VAL A 100 21.00 2.65 -1.87
N GLU A 101 21.50 2.37 -0.68
CA GLU A 101 22.35 1.21 -0.45
C GLU A 101 21.51 -0.05 -0.34
N THR A 102 21.81 -1.01 -1.21
CA THR A 102 21.14 -2.30 -1.26
C THR A 102 22.16 -3.41 -1.05
N LEU A 103 21.79 -4.41 -0.26
CA LEU A 103 22.63 -5.56 0.05
C LEU A 103 21.85 -6.86 -0.19
N PRO A 104 22.31 -7.71 -1.13
CA PRO A 104 23.25 -7.40 -2.23
C PRO A 104 22.77 -6.23 -3.13
N PRO A 105 23.67 -5.60 -3.91
CA PRO A 105 23.30 -4.63 -4.94
C PRO A 105 22.29 -5.19 -5.95
N LEU A 106 21.52 -4.31 -6.60
CA LEU A 106 20.68 -4.75 -7.72
C LEU A 106 21.53 -5.35 -8.85
N PRO A 107 21.01 -6.35 -9.59
CA PRO A 107 21.73 -6.99 -10.68
C PRO A 107 21.86 -6.11 -11.94
N TRP A 108 21.16 -4.96 -11.97
CA TRP A 108 21.12 -4.05 -13.11
C TRP A 108 21.75 -2.71 -12.76
N ASP A 109 22.45 -2.14 -13.74
CA ASP A 109 22.95 -0.77 -13.67
C ASP A 109 21.85 0.24 -14.01
N ASN A 110 22.11 1.50 -13.64
CA ASN A 110 21.28 2.64 -14.02
C ASN A 110 19.82 2.55 -13.52
N CYS A 111 19.60 1.96 -12.35
CA CYS A 111 18.27 1.84 -11.73
C CYS A 111 17.96 3.00 -10.81
N TYR A 112 16.68 3.36 -10.73
CA TYR A 112 16.17 4.45 -9.91
C TYR A 112 14.81 4.10 -9.28
N HIS A 113 14.55 4.70 -8.12
CA HIS A 113 13.19 4.97 -7.63
C HIS A 113 12.73 6.32 -8.16
N ALA A 114 11.49 6.43 -8.63
CA ALA A 114 10.96 7.68 -9.18
C ALA A 114 9.62 8.02 -8.54
N SER A 115 9.40 9.27 -8.14
CA SER A 115 8.15 9.66 -7.46
C SER A 115 6.92 9.47 -8.34
N ILE A 116 7.07 9.56 -9.66
CA ILE A 116 5.99 9.29 -10.62
C ILE A 116 5.60 7.80 -10.65
N HIS A 117 6.51 6.90 -10.23
CA HIS A 117 6.31 5.45 -10.18
C HIS A 117 6.12 4.92 -8.75
N ARG A 118 5.66 5.79 -7.84
CA ARG A 118 5.29 5.42 -6.48
C ARG A 118 3.80 5.13 -6.39
N LEU A 119 3.46 4.04 -5.71
CA LEU A 119 2.09 3.65 -5.40
C LEU A 119 1.86 3.79 -3.89
N ASP A 120 1.16 4.85 -3.51
CA ASP A 120 0.99 5.28 -2.12
C ASP A 120 0.25 4.26 -1.25
N SER A 121 -0.58 3.41 -1.84
CA SER A 121 -1.27 2.37 -1.08
C SER A 121 -1.71 1.23 -1.98
N ALA A 122 -1.29 0.02 -1.65
CA ALA A 122 -1.82 -1.19 -2.25
C ALA A 122 -1.87 -2.33 -1.23
N MET A 123 -2.86 -3.20 -1.40
CA MET A 123 -3.02 -4.39 -0.57
C MET A 123 -2.23 -5.56 -1.16
N CYS A 124 -1.60 -6.36 -0.31
CA CYS A 124 -1.01 -7.64 -0.70
C CYS A 124 -1.28 -8.71 0.35
N VAL A 125 -1.09 -9.97 -0.03
CA VAL A 125 -1.08 -11.09 0.92
C VAL A 125 0.36 -11.43 1.28
N THR A 126 0.67 -11.41 2.56
CA THR A 126 1.93 -11.91 3.10
C THR A 126 1.93 -13.44 3.11
N LYS A 127 2.98 -14.04 2.57
CA LYS A 127 3.16 -15.50 2.54
C LYS A 127 4.49 -15.88 3.17
N GLU A 128 4.54 -17.03 3.82
CA GLU A 128 5.81 -17.65 4.20
C GLU A 128 6.36 -18.42 2.99
N ILE A 129 7.62 -18.14 2.66
CA ILE A 129 8.32 -18.75 1.53
C ILE A 129 9.73 -19.13 1.96
N ASP A 130 10.22 -20.23 1.40
CA ASP A 130 11.59 -20.70 1.59
C ASP A 130 12.53 -20.12 0.53
N ALA A 131 12.53 -18.79 0.42
CA ALA A 131 13.44 -18.05 -0.44
C ALA A 131 13.81 -16.74 0.24
N ASP A 132 15.09 -16.38 0.13
CA ASP A 132 15.61 -15.14 0.68
C ASP A 132 15.59 -14.02 -0.37
N PRO A 133 15.36 -12.76 0.04
CA PRO A 133 15.42 -11.63 -0.87
C PRO A 133 16.76 -11.53 -1.58
N GLN A 134 16.74 -11.42 -2.92
CA GLN A 134 17.96 -11.24 -3.71
C GLN A 134 18.64 -9.89 -3.48
N SER A 135 17.87 -8.87 -3.10
CA SER A 135 18.36 -7.54 -2.76
C SER A 135 17.38 -6.88 -1.79
N CYS A 136 17.92 -6.17 -0.80
CA CYS A 136 17.13 -5.39 0.14
C CYS A 136 17.88 -4.14 0.60
N PHE A 137 17.15 -3.11 1.00
CA PHE A 137 17.72 -1.98 1.74
C PHE A 137 17.27 -2.01 3.21
N SER A 138 18.00 -1.29 4.05
CA SER A 138 17.74 -1.23 5.49
C SER A 138 16.55 -0.29 5.82
N PRO A 139 15.92 -0.41 7.00
CA PRO A 139 14.85 0.50 7.40
C PRO A 139 15.25 1.99 7.41
N PRO A 140 16.48 2.38 7.84
CA PRO A 140 16.96 3.74 7.66
C PRO A 140 17.05 4.20 6.20
N GLU A 141 17.44 3.32 5.27
CA GLU A 141 17.46 3.63 3.84
C GLU A 141 16.03 3.84 3.30
N SER A 142 15.04 3.11 3.81
CA SER A 142 13.63 3.35 3.47
C SER A 142 13.18 4.78 3.81
N GLN A 143 13.58 5.30 4.97
CA GLN A 143 13.28 6.69 5.37
C GLN A 143 13.98 7.71 4.47
N VAL A 144 15.15 7.38 3.92
CA VAL A 144 15.86 8.25 2.97
C VAL A 144 15.11 8.29 1.64
N ILE A 145 14.71 7.13 1.11
CA ILE A 145 13.90 7.02 -0.12
C ILE A 145 12.63 7.85 0.06
N ASP A 146 11.91 7.61 1.15
CA ASP A 146 10.65 8.26 1.45
C ASP A 146 10.79 9.79 1.46
N ALA A 147 11.76 10.31 2.22
CA ALA A 147 11.99 11.74 2.33
C ALA A 147 12.41 12.39 1.00
N TYR A 148 13.13 11.68 0.13
CA TYR A 148 13.43 12.16 -1.23
C TYR A 148 12.16 12.21 -2.08
N LEU A 149 11.42 11.10 -2.14
CA LEU A 149 10.28 10.95 -3.04
C LEU A 149 9.11 11.87 -2.66
N GLU A 150 8.88 12.09 -1.36
CA GLU A 150 7.90 13.06 -0.86
C GLU A 150 8.28 14.50 -1.21
N ALA A 151 9.57 14.86 -1.09
CA ALA A 151 10.04 16.20 -1.43
C ALA A 151 9.86 16.48 -2.94
N ASP A 152 10.16 15.48 -3.77
CA ASP A 152 9.93 15.48 -5.21
C ASP A 152 8.45 15.63 -5.56
N LEU A 153 7.57 14.81 -4.95
CA LEU A 153 6.13 14.87 -5.16
C LEU A 153 5.57 16.24 -4.76
N GLY A 154 6.02 16.78 -3.62
CA GLY A 154 5.66 18.12 -3.16
C GLY A 154 6.11 19.21 -4.12
N TYR A 155 7.29 19.08 -4.72
CA TYR A 155 7.78 20.02 -5.74
C TYR A 155 7.01 19.92 -7.05
N ALA A 156 6.80 18.71 -7.59
CA ALA A 156 6.01 18.47 -8.80
C ALA A 156 4.58 19.04 -8.65
N THR A 157 3.98 18.89 -7.48
CA THR A 157 2.67 19.48 -7.15
C THR A 157 2.69 21.00 -7.22
N ARG A 158 3.74 21.66 -6.70
CA ARG A 158 3.91 23.13 -6.80
C ARG A 158 4.12 23.59 -8.24
N VAL A 159 4.93 22.86 -9.02
CA VAL A 159 5.14 23.15 -10.45
C VAL A 159 3.82 23.07 -11.21
N ARG A 160 3.05 21.99 -11.02
CA ARG A 160 1.73 21.81 -11.64
C ARG A 160 0.77 22.94 -11.26
N ARG A 161 0.73 23.33 -9.98
CA ARG A 161 -0.11 24.43 -9.50
C ARG A 161 0.29 25.78 -10.12
N ALA A 162 1.58 26.11 -10.16
CA ALA A 162 2.07 27.33 -10.79
C ALA A 162 1.70 27.37 -12.28
N LYS A 163 1.86 26.26 -13.00
CA LYS A 163 1.46 26.12 -14.41
C LYS A 163 -0.03 26.40 -14.62
N LEU A 164 -0.91 25.85 -13.78
CA LEU A 164 -2.35 26.09 -13.85
C LEU A 164 -2.73 27.54 -13.51
N ALA A 165 -1.95 28.21 -12.65
CA ALA A 165 -2.13 29.61 -12.30
C ALA A 165 -1.53 30.59 -13.33
N GLY A 166 -0.76 30.11 -14.32
CA GLY A 166 0.02 30.96 -15.22
C GLY A 166 1.20 31.67 -14.53
N GLU A 167 1.64 31.16 -13.39
CA GLU A 167 2.78 31.67 -12.62
C GLU A 167 4.09 31.02 -13.10
N PRO A 168 5.24 31.69 -12.92
CA PRO A 168 6.54 31.07 -13.20
C PRO A 168 6.73 29.82 -12.32
N ALA A 169 7.43 28.81 -12.87
CA ALA A 169 7.72 27.61 -12.12
C ALA A 169 8.54 27.94 -10.85
N PRO A 170 8.23 27.30 -9.71
CA PRO A 170 9.03 27.48 -8.50
C PRO A 170 10.46 27.00 -8.74
N GLU A 171 11.42 27.63 -8.06
CA GLU A 171 12.81 27.19 -8.09
C GLU A 171 12.94 25.72 -7.68
N PRO A 172 13.83 24.95 -8.33
CA PRO A 172 14.11 23.57 -7.96
C PRO A 172 14.37 23.44 -6.46
N HIS A 173 13.72 22.47 -5.82
CA HIS A 173 13.94 22.25 -4.40
C HIS A 173 15.29 21.55 -4.18
N PHE A 174 16.05 22.02 -3.20
CA PHE A 174 17.27 21.38 -2.75
C PHE A 174 16.97 20.28 -1.72
N VAL A 175 17.93 19.39 -1.52
CA VAL A 175 17.87 18.36 -0.46
C VAL A 175 17.69 19.03 0.89
N SER A 176 16.55 18.77 1.55
CA SER A 176 16.23 19.42 2.82
C SER A 176 17.18 18.98 3.95
N ALA A 177 17.31 19.81 4.98
CA ALA A 177 18.08 19.45 6.18
C ALA A 177 17.57 18.16 6.85
N ASN A 178 16.27 17.87 6.72
CA ASN A 178 15.68 16.61 7.20
C ASN A 178 16.19 15.41 6.39
N VAL A 179 16.21 15.49 5.06
CA VAL A 179 16.76 14.43 4.19
C VAL A 179 18.24 14.19 4.50
N LEU A 180 19.04 15.26 4.66
CA LEU A 180 20.45 15.14 5.06
C LEU A 180 20.64 14.49 6.44
N ARG A 181 19.71 14.70 7.38
CA ARG A 181 19.70 13.99 8.67
C ARG A 181 19.43 12.51 8.48
N MET A 182 18.42 12.14 7.67
CA MET A 182 18.12 10.73 7.39
C MET A 182 19.27 10.02 6.68
N ILE A 183 19.94 10.69 5.75
CA ILE A 183 21.14 10.15 5.08
C ILE A 183 22.27 9.87 6.08
N ARG A 184 22.54 10.80 7.00
CA ARG A 184 23.54 10.60 8.05
C ARG A 184 23.19 9.43 8.96
N MET A 185 21.91 9.29 9.30
CA MET A 185 21.42 8.12 10.04
C MET A 185 21.66 6.85 9.24
N ALA A 186 21.13 6.73 8.02
CA ALA A 186 21.32 5.56 7.18
C ALA A 186 22.79 5.16 7.00
N ASN A 187 23.68 6.14 6.83
CA ASN A 187 25.13 5.91 6.81
C ASN A 187 25.70 5.35 8.10
N LYS A 188 25.27 5.85 9.26
CA LYS A 188 25.73 5.33 10.56
C LYS A 188 25.29 3.88 10.78
N TRP A 189 24.15 3.50 10.22
CA TRP A 189 23.61 2.14 10.29
C TRP A 189 24.11 1.23 9.17
N ARG A 190 24.95 1.73 8.25
CA ARG A 190 25.62 0.92 7.24
C ARG A 190 26.52 -0.08 7.95
N ARG A 191 26.34 -1.36 7.64
CA ARG A 191 27.12 -2.42 8.27
C ARG A 191 28.36 -2.74 7.45
N GLU A 192 29.46 -2.92 8.16
CA GLU A 192 30.74 -3.33 7.57
C GLU A 192 30.80 -4.84 7.30
N ASP A 193 29.93 -5.63 7.94
CA ASP A 193 29.89 -7.08 7.81
C ASP A 193 29.29 -7.58 6.49
N GLY A 194 28.71 -6.68 5.68
CA GLY A 194 28.08 -7.00 4.41
C GLY A 194 26.84 -7.90 4.54
N LYS A 195 26.32 -8.12 5.76
CA LYS A 195 25.13 -8.94 5.95
C LYS A 195 23.87 -8.17 5.53
N PRO A 196 22.98 -8.78 4.73
CA PRO A 196 21.74 -8.13 4.35
C PRO A 196 20.77 -8.04 5.55
N TRP A 197 19.91 -7.03 5.53
CA TRP A 197 19.06 -6.69 6.68
C TRP A 197 18.07 -7.81 7.06
N TRP A 198 17.54 -8.51 6.06
CA TRP A 198 16.64 -9.65 6.27
C TRP A 198 17.34 -10.80 7.01
N LEU A 199 18.65 -11.00 6.80
CA LEU A 199 19.40 -12.06 7.46
C LEU A 199 19.58 -11.74 8.95
N ILE A 200 19.92 -10.49 9.27
CA ILE A 200 20.10 -10.01 10.64
C ILE A 200 18.79 -10.13 11.41
N THR A 201 17.69 -9.65 10.84
CA THR A 201 16.37 -9.73 11.47
C THR A 201 15.98 -11.19 11.75
N ARG A 202 16.34 -12.11 10.85
CA ARG A 202 16.12 -13.54 11.04
C ARG A 202 17.00 -14.13 12.15
N GLU A 203 18.29 -13.83 12.14
CA GLU A 203 19.25 -14.26 13.18
C GLU A 203 18.81 -13.75 14.56
N ASP A 204 18.41 -12.48 14.67
CA ASP A 204 17.91 -11.86 15.90
C ASP A 204 16.59 -12.51 16.37
N ALA A 205 15.67 -12.79 15.45
CA ALA A 205 14.44 -13.50 15.77
C ALA A 205 14.73 -14.91 16.31
N GLN A 206 15.65 -15.64 15.68
CA GLN A 206 16.07 -16.98 16.13
C GLN A 206 16.77 -16.93 17.49
N ALA A 207 17.69 -15.98 17.71
CA ALA A 207 18.37 -15.78 18.98
C ALA A 207 17.39 -15.45 20.12
N ASN A 208 16.39 -14.61 19.84
CA ASN A 208 15.33 -14.30 20.79
C ASN A 208 14.44 -15.51 21.10
N MET A 209 14.10 -16.34 20.11
CA MET A 209 13.38 -17.59 20.33
C MET A 209 14.21 -18.58 21.18
N ALA A 210 15.51 -18.71 20.90
CA ALA A 210 16.41 -19.57 21.67
C ALA A 210 16.54 -19.11 23.13
N ARG A 211 16.66 -17.79 23.36
CA ARG A 211 16.70 -17.22 24.72
C ARG A 211 15.41 -17.50 25.49
N ARG A 212 14.25 -17.33 24.85
CA ARG A 212 12.95 -17.66 25.46
C ARG A 212 12.80 -19.15 25.77
N ALA A 213 13.35 -20.03 24.92
CA ALA A 213 13.33 -21.47 25.17
C ALA A 213 14.20 -21.86 26.39
N LEU A 214 15.31 -21.16 26.64
CA LEU A 214 16.14 -21.36 27.83
C LEU A 214 15.51 -20.77 29.11
N GLU A 215 14.81 -19.63 28.99
CA GLU A 215 14.08 -19.01 30.11
C GLU A 215 12.79 -19.79 30.47
N GLY A 216 12.24 -20.55 29.53
CA GLY A 216 10.94 -21.23 29.61
C GLY A 216 10.86 -22.54 30.41
N ASP A 217 11.92 -22.96 31.09
CA ASP A 217 11.93 -24.14 31.99
C ASP A 217 11.87 -23.76 33.48
N SER A 218 11.70 -22.47 33.81
CA SER A 218 11.79 -21.95 35.19
C SER A 218 10.46 -21.48 35.79
N THR A 219 9.30 -21.89 35.26
CA THR A 219 7.99 -21.51 35.83
C THR A 219 6.99 -22.64 35.83
N CYS A 220 7.22 -23.67 36.64
CA CYS A 220 6.17 -24.51 37.21
C CYS A 220 6.62 -25.29 38.46
N GLU A 221 7.35 -24.65 39.38
CA GLU A 221 7.21 -25.07 40.78
C GLU A 221 6.13 -24.21 41.43
N GLU A 222 5.01 -24.89 41.65
CA GLU A 222 3.88 -24.51 42.45
C GLU A 222 4.33 -24.05 43.85
N ASP A 223 4.57 -22.76 44.06
CA ASP A 223 4.50 -22.22 45.43
C ASP A 223 3.03 -21.91 45.75
N ASN A 224 2.32 -23.01 46.01
CA ASN A 224 1.01 -23.01 46.64
C ASN A 224 1.14 -22.47 48.07
N GLY A 225 0.86 -21.17 48.23
CA GLY A 225 0.30 -20.65 49.46
C GLY A 225 1.21 -19.76 50.30
N ALA A 226 1.37 -18.51 49.89
CA ALA A 226 1.66 -17.43 50.83
C ALA A 226 0.67 -16.29 50.63
N ALA A 227 -0.04 -15.98 51.72
CA ALA A 227 -1.12 -15.02 51.79
C ALA A 227 -0.70 -13.62 51.32
N PHE A 228 -1.62 -12.95 50.64
CA PHE A 228 -1.63 -11.51 50.41
C PHE A 228 -1.39 -10.75 51.72
N GLN A 229 -0.16 -10.31 51.97
CA GLN A 229 0.12 -9.24 52.92
C GLN A 229 0.38 -7.96 52.13
N ALA A 230 -0.43 -6.95 52.40
CA ALA A 230 -0.28 -5.61 51.84
C ALA A 230 1.07 -5.01 52.28
N PRO A 231 1.81 -4.33 51.39
CA PRO A 231 3.03 -3.64 51.78
C PRO A 231 2.68 -2.32 52.48
N ASP A 232 3.10 -2.22 53.74
CA ASP A 232 3.16 -0.98 54.52
C ASP A 232 4.21 -0.03 53.92
N ASP A 233 3.88 1.26 54.01
CA ASP A 233 4.67 2.41 53.61
C ASP A 233 6.05 2.44 54.29
N ALA A 234 7.14 2.40 53.50
CA ALA A 234 8.49 2.67 54.00
C ALA A 234 9.36 3.38 52.95
N GLU A 235 9.56 4.67 53.20
CA GLU A 235 10.73 5.53 52.98
C GLU A 235 11.66 5.25 51.78
N GLN A 236 11.62 6.16 50.80
CA GLN A 236 12.65 6.35 49.79
C GLN A 236 13.92 7.00 50.39
N PRO A 237 15.12 6.44 50.18
CA PRO A 237 16.37 7.17 50.31
C PRO A 237 16.66 7.97 49.04
N SER A 238 16.92 9.26 49.21
CA SER A 238 17.42 10.17 48.18
C SER A 238 18.86 9.84 47.80
N GLU A 239 19.11 9.62 46.51
CA GLU A 239 20.48 9.59 45.96
C GLU A 239 20.91 10.98 45.45
N PRO A 240 22.18 11.37 45.64
CA PRO A 240 22.70 12.66 45.22
C PRO A 240 23.13 12.67 43.74
N ALA A 241 22.65 13.68 43.02
CA ALA A 241 23.07 14.02 41.67
C ALA A 241 24.55 14.44 41.62
N ALA A 242 25.32 13.85 40.71
CA ALA A 242 26.61 14.39 40.29
C ALA A 242 26.93 14.04 38.82
N ASN A 243 27.60 15.00 38.19
CA ASN A 243 28.38 14.97 36.94
C ASN A 243 27.62 15.34 35.66
N ILE A 244 27.69 16.61 35.23
CA ILE A 244 28.79 17.29 34.49
C ILE A 244 28.78 16.87 33.02
N MET A 245 28.23 17.76 32.18
CA MET A 245 28.56 17.86 30.75
C MET A 245 29.16 19.26 30.50
N PRO A 246 30.26 19.39 29.74
CA PRO A 246 30.71 20.70 29.28
C PRO A 246 29.97 21.10 28.00
N ASP A 247 29.36 22.29 28.06
CA ASP A 247 28.98 23.12 26.92
C ASP A 247 30.25 23.67 26.25
N ASP A 248 30.39 23.48 24.94
CA ASP A 248 31.21 24.33 24.08
C ASP A 248 30.60 24.31 22.66
N LEU A 249 29.73 25.29 22.39
CA LEU A 249 29.31 25.66 21.03
C LEU A 249 29.56 27.18 20.87
N PRO A 250 30.28 27.62 19.82
CA PRO A 250 30.55 29.02 19.60
C PRO A 250 29.34 29.72 18.94
N THR A 251 28.87 30.77 19.61
CA THR A 251 27.91 31.74 19.12
C THR A 251 28.53 32.58 18.00
N HIS A 252 28.06 32.43 16.77
CA HIS A 252 28.27 33.43 15.72
C HIS A 252 27.04 34.33 15.62
N GLU A 253 27.19 35.55 16.13
CA GLU A 253 26.29 36.67 15.85
C GLU A 253 26.43 37.07 14.38
N ALA A 254 25.34 36.95 13.62
CA ALA A 254 25.16 37.67 12.36
C ALA A 254 23.76 38.29 12.38
N ALA A 255 23.74 39.60 12.56
CA ALA A 255 22.56 40.45 12.50
C ALA A 255 21.96 40.39 11.09
N SER A 256 20.69 39.99 10.99
CA SER A 256 19.87 40.21 9.80
C SER A 256 18.59 40.92 10.21
N ALA A 257 18.52 42.19 9.85
CA ALA A 257 17.38 43.07 10.08
C ALA A 257 16.21 42.68 9.17
N SER A 258 15.05 42.37 9.78
CA SER A 258 13.78 42.24 9.08
C SER A 258 13.02 43.57 9.10
N PRO A 259 12.38 44.01 8.00
CA PRO A 259 11.53 45.19 7.99
C PRO A 259 10.11 44.90 8.54
N PRO A 260 9.36 45.94 8.97
CA PRO A 260 8.06 45.79 9.63
C PRO A 260 6.93 45.52 8.63
N VAL A 261 6.06 44.58 8.99
CA VAL A 261 4.82 44.26 8.26
C VAL A 261 3.72 45.24 8.69
N PRO A 262 3.00 45.91 7.77
CA PRO A 262 1.86 46.74 8.13
C PRO A 262 0.61 45.89 8.36
N ASN A 263 -0.05 46.19 9.47
CA ASN A 263 -1.30 45.61 9.92
C ASN A 263 -2.46 46.19 9.11
N ALA A 264 -3.13 45.37 8.29
CA ALA A 264 -4.30 45.76 7.52
C ALA A 264 -5.53 45.00 8.00
N ASN A 265 -6.39 45.73 8.72
CA ASN A 265 -7.80 45.37 8.93
C ASN A 265 -8.52 45.33 7.58
N ALA A 266 -9.12 44.20 7.23
CA ALA A 266 -10.10 44.10 6.15
C ALA A 266 -11.28 43.23 6.60
N SER A 267 -12.46 43.84 6.52
CA SER A 267 -13.77 43.25 6.78
C SER A 267 -14.00 41.94 6.02
N ALA A 268 -14.29 40.88 6.76
CA ALA A 268 -14.79 39.63 6.21
C ALA A 268 -16.30 39.76 5.92
N SER A 269 -16.65 39.71 4.64
CA SER A 269 -18.01 39.42 4.18
C SER A 269 -18.28 37.93 4.34
N ALA A 270 -19.40 37.58 4.96
CA ALA A 270 -19.84 36.20 5.19
C ALA A 270 -20.05 35.44 3.86
N PRO A 271 -19.48 34.25 3.68
CA PRO A 271 -19.82 33.38 2.56
C PRO A 271 -21.14 32.67 2.81
N SER A 272 -21.98 32.65 1.77
CA SER A 272 -23.30 32.01 1.74
C SER A 272 -23.22 30.50 1.98
N GLU A 273 -23.93 30.04 3.02
CA GLU A 273 -24.18 28.63 3.34
C GLU A 273 -25.16 28.00 2.35
N SER A 274 -24.69 27.47 1.22
CA SER A 274 -25.54 26.56 0.40
C SER A 274 -24.80 25.53 -0.45
N SER A 275 -23.47 25.47 -0.41
CA SER A 275 -22.69 24.53 -1.23
C SER A 275 -22.18 23.28 -0.50
N TYR A 276 -22.23 23.24 0.84
CA TYR A 276 -21.65 22.13 1.63
C TYR A 276 -22.61 20.96 1.86
N GLU A 277 -23.90 21.12 1.56
CA GLU A 277 -24.90 20.07 1.81
C GLU A 277 -24.91 18.98 0.72
N SER A 278 -24.25 19.21 -0.42
CA SER A 278 -24.12 18.22 -1.49
C SER A 278 -23.02 17.18 -1.18
N ASP A 279 -21.87 17.61 -0.67
CA ASP A 279 -20.76 16.69 -0.33
C ASP A 279 -21.10 15.78 0.85
N PHE A 280 -21.88 16.27 1.82
CA PHE A 280 -22.27 15.45 2.97
C PHE A 280 -23.22 14.32 2.57
N LYS A 281 -24.07 14.52 1.56
CA LYS A 281 -24.98 13.46 1.07
C LYS A 281 -24.23 12.37 0.30
N ASP A 282 -23.15 12.70 -0.38
CA ASP A 282 -22.28 11.71 -1.04
C ASP A 282 -21.42 10.93 -0.03
N VAL A 283 -20.95 11.58 1.03
CA VAL A 283 -20.28 10.91 2.17
C VAL A 283 -21.25 9.99 2.90
N VAL A 284 -22.47 10.45 3.18
CA VAL A 284 -23.52 9.66 3.84
C VAL A 284 -24.04 8.53 2.93
N ALA A 285 -24.09 8.71 1.61
CA ALA A 285 -24.37 7.65 0.66
C ALA A 285 -23.25 6.59 0.61
N GLY A 286 -21.98 7.01 0.72
CA GLY A 286 -20.83 6.09 0.86
C GLY A 286 -20.93 5.25 2.15
N ILE A 287 -21.35 5.87 3.26
CA ILE A 287 -21.57 5.19 4.54
C ILE A 287 -22.77 4.22 4.48
N LEU A 288 -23.90 4.63 3.88
CA LEU A 288 -25.12 3.82 3.78
C LEU A 288 -25.00 2.65 2.80
N LEU A 289 -24.09 2.72 1.82
CA LEU A 289 -23.77 1.62 0.91
C LEU A 289 -22.73 0.64 1.47
N GLY A 290 -22.28 0.80 2.72
CA GLY A 290 -21.32 -0.11 3.36
C GLY A 290 -19.90 -0.02 2.79
N ILE A 291 -19.59 1.06 2.07
CA ILE A 291 -18.26 1.35 1.56
C ILE A 291 -17.55 2.19 2.62
N ASN A 292 -16.90 1.55 3.60
CA ASN A 292 -15.88 2.26 4.37
C ASN A 292 -14.72 2.53 3.38
N THR A 293 -14.57 3.79 2.99
CA THR A 293 -14.17 4.26 1.65
C THR A 293 -12.68 4.31 1.35
N ALA A 294 -11.78 4.11 2.31
CA ALA A 294 -10.34 4.20 2.04
C ALA A 294 -9.69 2.85 1.70
N SER A 295 -10.13 1.76 2.31
CA SER A 295 -9.50 0.43 2.17
C SER A 295 -10.16 -0.48 1.13
N SER A 296 -11.45 -0.28 0.83
CA SER A 296 -12.21 -1.11 -0.11
C SER A 296 -11.85 -0.90 -1.59
N ASN A 297 -11.19 0.22 -1.91
CA ASN A 297 -10.87 0.58 -3.30
C ASN A 297 -9.39 0.40 -3.65
N LEU A 298 -8.56 -0.04 -2.72
CA LEU A 298 -7.13 -0.17 -2.95
C LEU A 298 -6.84 -1.24 -4.02
N PRO A 299 -5.88 -1.01 -4.92
CA PRO A 299 -5.42 -2.05 -5.81
C PRO A 299 -4.78 -3.17 -4.99
N TRP A 300 -5.01 -4.41 -5.43
CA TRP A 300 -4.37 -5.60 -4.90
C TRP A 300 -3.16 -5.95 -5.77
N LEU A 301 -2.02 -6.15 -5.12
CA LEU A 301 -0.83 -6.68 -5.75
C LEU A 301 -0.67 -8.16 -5.43
N TYR A 302 -0.40 -8.93 -6.46
CA TYR A 302 0.12 -10.28 -6.34
C TYR A 302 1.64 -10.21 -6.27
N VAL A 303 2.21 -10.53 -5.11
CA VAL A 303 3.65 -10.67 -4.92
C VAL A 303 4.05 -12.08 -5.29
N GLU A 304 4.78 -12.21 -6.39
CA GLU A 304 5.10 -13.49 -7.02
C GLU A 304 6.36 -14.13 -6.41
N SER A 305 7.47 -13.40 -6.40
CA SER A 305 8.76 -13.97 -6.01
C SER A 305 9.79 -12.91 -5.58
N TYR A 306 10.87 -13.38 -4.94
CA TYR A 306 12.10 -12.63 -4.72
C TYR A 306 13.11 -12.72 -5.87
N ASP A 307 12.80 -13.49 -6.92
CA ASP A 307 13.71 -13.74 -8.02
C ASP A 307 13.62 -12.62 -9.07
N ILE A 308 14.22 -11.48 -8.76
CA ILE A 308 14.24 -10.34 -9.68
C ILE A 308 15.13 -10.60 -10.90
N ARG A 309 16.07 -11.55 -10.84
CA ARG A 309 16.96 -11.94 -11.96
C ARG A 309 16.25 -12.69 -13.08
N GLN A 310 14.95 -12.98 -12.94
CA GLN A 310 14.16 -13.50 -14.05
C GLN A 310 14.04 -12.52 -15.23
N PHE A 311 14.41 -11.26 -15.03
CA PHE A 311 14.46 -10.24 -16.08
C PHE A 311 15.90 -9.81 -16.41
N ASP A 312 16.18 -9.61 -17.69
CA ASP A 312 17.46 -9.04 -18.16
C ASP A 312 17.63 -7.56 -17.77
N ALA A 313 16.51 -6.85 -17.60
CA ALA A 313 16.38 -5.47 -17.15
C ALA A 313 15.06 -5.29 -16.40
N PRO A 314 14.92 -4.34 -15.46
CA PRO A 314 13.65 -4.15 -14.77
C PRO A 314 12.58 -3.71 -15.79
N PRO A 315 11.39 -4.34 -15.80
CA PRO A 315 10.29 -3.94 -16.67
C PRO A 315 9.89 -2.48 -16.44
N ASP A 316 9.56 -1.73 -17.50
CA ASP A 316 9.12 -0.34 -17.39
C ASP A 316 7.83 -0.24 -16.56
N PRO A 317 7.84 0.44 -15.40
CA PRO A 317 6.67 0.54 -14.55
C PRO A 317 5.52 1.34 -15.16
N THR A 318 5.74 2.09 -16.24
CA THR A 318 4.67 2.81 -16.96
C THR A 318 3.50 1.88 -17.32
N GLY A 319 3.80 0.64 -17.74
CA GLY A 319 2.78 -0.37 -18.05
C GLY A 319 1.88 -0.69 -16.86
N PHE A 320 2.45 -0.76 -15.64
CA PHE A 320 1.68 -1.03 -14.42
C PHE A 320 0.67 0.09 -14.15
N PHE A 321 1.08 1.35 -14.31
CA PHE A 321 0.18 2.48 -14.10
C PHE A 321 -0.88 2.62 -15.20
N GLU A 322 -0.62 2.13 -16.42
CA GLU A 322 -1.65 1.99 -17.45
C GLU A 322 -2.69 0.91 -17.10
N GLU A 323 -2.25 -0.23 -16.59
CA GLU A 323 -3.13 -1.29 -16.07
C GLU A 323 -3.98 -0.77 -14.90
N LEU A 324 -3.38 0.00 -13.98
CA LEU A 324 -4.08 0.62 -12.88
C LEU A 324 -5.17 1.60 -13.37
N LYS A 325 -4.86 2.44 -14.37
CA LYS A 325 -5.86 3.31 -15.03
C LYS A 325 -7.01 2.53 -15.66
N LYS A 326 -6.72 1.38 -16.29
CA LYS A 326 -7.77 0.49 -16.86
C LYS A 326 -8.67 -0.07 -15.76
N LEU A 327 -8.08 -0.50 -14.63
CA LEU A 327 -8.82 -0.98 -13.46
C LEU A 327 -9.70 0.12 -12.83
N GLU A 328 -9.17 1.34 -12.69
CA GLU A 328 -9.92 2.51 -12.22
C GLU A 328 -11.08 2.87 -13.16
N LYS A 329 -10.87 2.74 -14.46
CA LYS A 329 -11.93 2.92 -15.46
C LYS A 329 -13.05 1.90 -15.26
N ILE A 330 -12.74 0.62 -15.06
CA ILE A 330 -13.75 -0.43 -14.78
C ILE A 330 -14.58 -0.06 -13.54
N LYS A 331 -13.93 0.41 -12.47
CA LYS A 331 -14.60 0.86 -11.24
C LYS A 331 -15.50 2.08 -11.48
N THR A 332 -15.01 3.07 -12.24
CA THR A 332 -15.77 4.28 -12.59
C THR A 332 -17.01 3.93 -13.43
N ASP A 333 -16.85 3.10 -14.46
CA ASP A 333 -17.94 2.64 -15.33
C ASP A 333 -19.03 1.93 -14.50
N TYR A 334 -18.66 1.15 -13.48
CA TYR A 334 -19.61 0.54 -12.56
C TYR A 334 -20.41 1.59 -11.76
N VAL A 335 -19.73 2.57 -11.18
CA VAL A 335 -20.39 3.64 -10.41
C VAL A 335 -21.37 4.41 -11.30
N GLU A 336 -21.01 4.70 -12.55
CA GLU A 336 -21.89 5.35 -13.51
C GLU A 336 -23.12 4.50 -13.85
N ARG A 337 -22.96 3.18 -14.06
CA ARG A 337 -24.08 2.25 -14.27
C ARG A 337 -25.02 2.23 -13.06
N GLN A 338 -24.49 2.20 -11.83
CA GLN A 338 -25.31 2.22 -10.62
C GLN A 338 -26.08 3.54 -10.47
N LYS A 339 -25.43 4.68 -10.75
CA LYS A 339 -26.08 5.99 -10.76
C LYS A 339 -27.20 6.07 -11.80
N ALA A 340 -26.99 5.51 -13.00
CA ALA A 340 -28.01 5.47 -14.05
C ALA A 340 -29.21 4.59 -13.64
N ARG A 341 -28.97 3.41 -13.06
CA ARG A 341 -30.03 2.53 -12.52
C ARG A 341 -30.85 3.21 -11.43
N LEU A 342 -30.18 3.92 -10.51
CA LEU A 342 -30.85 4.65 -9.43
C LEU A 342 -31.77 5.75 -9.97
N LYS A 343 -31.31 6.54 -10.94
CA LYS A 343 -32.14 7.59 -11.59
C LYS A 343 -33.35 7.01 -12.30
N GLU A 344 -33.19 5.85 -12.94
CA GLU A 344 -34.29 5.17 -13.62
C GLU A 344 -35.34 4.66 -12.61
N VAL A 345 -34.92 4.07 -11.49
CA VAL A 345 -35.84 3.66 -10.41
C VAL A 345 -36.57 4.88 -9.84
N GLN A 346 -35.87 5.98 -9.59
CA GLN A 346 -36.50 7.23 -9.13
C GLN A 346 -37.54 7.76 -10.11
N ARG A 347 -37.27 7.66 -11.42
CA ARG A 347 -38.21 8.04 -12.48
C ARG A 347 -39.46 7.15 -12.43
N GLN A 348 -39.29 5.84 -12.34
CA GLN A 348 -40.39 4.88 -12.24
C GLN A 348 -41.23 5.08 -10.98
N ASP A 349 -40.59 5.37 -9.84
CA ASP A 349 -41.28 5.67 -8.59
C ASP A 349 -42.09 6.98 -8.71
N ALA A 350 -41.53 8.02 -9.32
CA ALA A 350 -42.24 9.27 -9.56
C ALA A 350 -43.46 9.08 -10.48
N GLU A 351 -43.31 8.30 -11.56
CA GLU A 351 -44.41 7.93 -12.46
C GLU A 351 -45.49 7.11 -11.73
N TYR A 352 -45.07 6.17 -10.88
CA TYR A 352 -45.97 5.36 -10.06
C TYR A 352 -46.76 6.21 -9.06
N ILE A 353 -46.11 7.10 -8.31
CA ILE A 353 -46.76 8.02 -7.37
C ILE A 353 -47.74 8.95 -8.11
N ALA A 354 -47.34 9.52 -9.24
CA ALA A 354 -48.23 10.32 -10.08
C ALA A 354 -49.47 9.54 -10.53
N SER A 355 -49.32 8.24 -10.85
CA SER A 355 -50.44 7.38 -11.23
C SER A 355 -51.41 7.09 -10.06
N ILE A 356 -50.90 6.94 -8.83
CA ILE A 356 -51.72 6.79 -7.61
C ILE A 356 -52.51 8.07 -7.37
N GLU A 357 -51.86 9.24 -7.47
CA GLU A 357 -52.50 10.53 -7.26
C GLU A 357 -53.61 10.79 -8.30
N ALA A 358 -53.36 10.46 -9.57
CA ALA A 358 -54.36 10.56 -10.63
C ALA A 358 -55.58 9.68 -10.36
N ARG A 359 -55.38 8.44 -9.87
CA ARG A 359 -56.49 7.53 -9.53
C ARG A 359 -57.22 7.96 -8.25
N GLY A 360 -56.51 8.49 -7.26
CA GLY A 360 -57.06 8.96 -5.99
C GLY A 360 -58.03 10.15 -6.17
N ARG A 361 -57.76 11.05 -7.12
CA ARG A 361 -58.65 12.19 -7.43
C ARG A 361 -59.94 11.80 -8.16
N ALA A 362 -59.99 10.64 -8.82
CA ALA A 362 -61.16 10.18 -9.57
C ALA A 362 -62.22 9.48 -8.67
N GLY A 363 -61.86 9.09 -7.45
CA GLY A 363 -62.79 8.54 -6.48
C GLY A 363 -63.55 9.64 -5.74
N LYS A 364 -64.74 10.02 -6.21
CA LYS A 364 -65.73 10.66 -5.33
C LYS A 364 -65.88 9.78 -4.08
N PRO A 365 -65.90 10.32 -2.86
CA PRO A 365 -66.16 9.53 -1.67
C PRO A 365 -67.55 8.91 -1.80
N ARG A 366 -67.62 7.65 -2.25
CA ARG A 366 -68.81 6.84 -2.07
C ARG A 366 -68.88 6.61 -0.58
N HIS A 367 -69.76 7.36 0.07
CA HIS A 367 -70.24 7.14 1.43
C HIS A 367 -70.71 5.68 1.55
N ARG A 368 -69.78 4.76 1.82
CA ARG A 368 -70.09 3.44 2.35
C ARG A 368 -70.16 3.61 3.86
N SER A 369 -71.31 4.11 4.32
CA SER A 369 -71.80 3.61 5.59
C SER A 369 -71.89 2.10 5.45
N LEU A 370 -71.22 1.35 6.33
CA LEU A 370 -71.71 0.11 6.92
C LEU A 370 -70.58 -0.59 7.68
N LEU A 371 -70.81 -0.63 9.00
CA LEU A 371 -70.33 -1.59 9.99
C LEU A 371 -68.84 -1.98 9.98
N VAL A 372 -68.13 -1.35 10.91
CA VAL A 372 -66.97 -1.91 11.60
C VAL A 372 -67.39 -3.22 12.28
N LYS A 373 -67.13 -4.37 11.64
CA LYS A 373 -67.02 -5.65 12.35
C LYS A 373 -65.53 -5.94 12.57
N LYS A 374 -65.16 -5.93 13.86
CA LYS A 374 -63.91 -6.43 14.42
C LYS A 374 -63.47 -7.71 13.71
N LEU A 375 -62.31 -7.69 13.05
CA LEU A 375 -61.55 -8.90 12.75
C LEU A 375 -60.08 -8.62 13.06
N SER A 376 -59.72 -9.16 14.22
CA SER A 376 -58.42 -9.49 14.77
C SER A 376 -57.32 -9.84 13.76
N CYS A 377 -56.14 -9.26 14.04
CA CYS A 377 -54.83 -9.91 14.12
C CYS A 377 -54.51 -11.04 13.12
N LEU A 378 -53.64 -10.76 12.15
CA LEU A 378 -52.61 -11.73 11.72
C LEU A 378 -51.30 -11.00 11.30
N PRO A 379 -50.11 -11.59 11.57
CA PRO A 379 -48.83 -10.88 11.53
C PRO A 379 -48.15 -10.95 10.16
N PHE A 380 -47.63 -9.81 9.73
CA PHE A 380 -46.78 -9.64 8.55
C PHE A 380 -45.31 -9.89 8.94
N VAL A 381 -44.88 -11.15 8.98
CA VAL A 381 -43.46 -11.52 9.19
C VAL A 381 -43.08 -12.66 8.25
N LYS A 382 -42.81 -12.37 6.96
CA LYS A 382 -42.26 -13.37 6.03
C LYS A 382 -41.20 -12.90 5.04
N SER A 383 -40.65 -11.68 5.14
CA SER A 383 -39.59 -11.23 4.21
C SER A 383 -38.16 -11.26 4.80
N ALA A 384 -37.98 -11.53 6.09
CA ALA A 384 -36.66 -11.55 6.72
C ALA A 384 -35.96 -12.94 6.72
N LYS A 385 -36.60 -14.00 6.21
CA LYS A 385 -36.03 -15.37 6.22
C LYS A 385 -35.12 -15.69 5.02
N PHE A 386 -35.16 -14.90 3.95
CA PHE A 386 -34.33 -15.17 2.77
C PHE A 386 -32.86 -14.76 2.95
N LEU A 387 -32.57 -13.79 3.83
CA LEU A 387 -31.21 -13.33 4.12
C LEU A 387 -30.47 -14.18 5.17
N ARG A 388 -31.17 -14.96 6.02
CA ARG A 388 -30.52 -15.84 7.01
C ARG A 388 -30.07 -17.19 6.45
N ALA A 389 -30.66 -17.68 5.36
CA ALA A 389 -30.30 -18.98 4.79
C ALA A 389 -28.97 -18.97 4.00
N ARG A 390 -28.47 -17.80 3.59
CA ARG A 390 -27.24 -17.69 2.77
C ARG A 390 -25.96 -17.57 3.60
N LEU A 391 -26.05 -17.15 4.86
CA LEU A 391 -24.92 -17.13 5.82
C LEU A 391 -24.61 -18.52 6.42
N ALA A 392 -25.52 -19.49 6.31
CA ALA A 392 -25.31 -20.85 6.81
C ALA A 392 -24.70 -21.82 5.78
N ARG A 393 -24.53 -21.40 4.51
CA ARG A 393 -23.96 -22.24 3.43
C ARG A 393 -22.50 -21.97 3.08
N SER A 394 -21.86 -20.97 3.70
CA SER A 394 -20.44 -20.67 3.43
C SER A 394 -19.46 -21.34 4.41
N ILE A 395 -19.94 -22.17 5.35
CA ILE A 395 -19.11 -22.95 6.28
C ILE A 395 -19.50 -24.43 6.17
N SER A 396 -19.15 -25.04 5.04
CA SER A 396 -19.05 -26.49 4.93
C SER A 396 -17.83 -26.81 4.08
N ILE A 397 -16.69 -26.97 4.76
CA ILE A 397 -15.46 -27.53 4.19
C ILE A 397 -15.73 -29.02 3.98
N PRO A 398 -15.63 -29.57 2.75
CA PRO A 398 -15.60 -31.01 2.54
C PRO A 398 -14.25 -31.53 3.04
N SER A 399 -14.29 -32.31 4.12
CA SER A 399 -13.18 -33.15 4.57
C SER A 399 -13.19 -34.43 3.74
N ASP A 400 -12.59 -34.38 2.55
CA ASP A 400 -12.23 -35.59 1.80
C ASP A 400 -10.71 -35.74 1.82
N SER A 401 -10.25 -36.64 2.70
CA SER A 401 -8.91 -37.22 2.65
C SER A 401 -8.84 -38.22 1.49
N PRO A 402 -7.88 -38.11 0.56
CA PRO A 402 -7.51 -39.25 -0.26
C PRO A 402 -6.45 -40.10 0.45
N GLU A 403 -6.74 -41.38 0.43
CA GLU A 403 -5.94 -42.48 0.93
C GLU A 403 -4.50 -42.49 0.38
N SER A 404 -3.63 -42.99 1.24
CA SER A 404 -2.26 -43.39 0.97
C SER A 404 -2.12 -44.31 -0.23
N GLU A 405 -1.49 -43.85 -1.31
CA GLU A 405 -1.00 -44.73 -2.37
C GLU A 405 0.53 -44.86 -2.29
N LYS A 406 0.96 -46.04 -1.85
CA LYS A 406 2.35 -46.51 -1.82
C LYS A 406 2.94 -46.52 -3.23
N VAL A 407 3.85 -45.60 -3.55
CA VAL A 407 4.71 -45.75 -4.72
C VAL A 407 6.02 -46.43 -4.31
N ARG A 408 6.15 -47.66 -4.84
CA ARG A 408 7.33 -48.53 -4.77
C ARG A 408 8.53 -47.91 -5.45
N SER A 409 9.68 -48.19 -4.85
CA SER A 409 11.00 -48.17 -5.44
C SER A 409 11.06 -48.88 -6.80
N GLY A 410 11.76 -48.26 -7.75
CA GLY A 410 11.99 -48.81 -9.08
C GLY A 410 13.17 -48.14 -9.75
N SER A 411 14.34 -48.78 -9.62
CA SER A 411 15.61 -48.36 -10.18
C SER A 411 15.68 -48.56 -11.70
N ARG A 412 16.66 -47.86 -12.30
CA ARG A 412 17.46 -48.21 -13.49
C ARG A 412 16.93 -47.77 -14.87
N TRP A 413 17.87 -47.21 -15.66
CA TRP A 413 18.10 -47.21 -17.13
C TRP A 413 18.72 -45.85 -17.49
N SER A 414 20.04 -45.65 -17.37
CA SER A 414 21.09 -45.91 -18.39
C SER A 414 20.87 -45.26 -19.77
N ARG A 415 21.73 -44.26 -20.03
CA ARG A 415 22.40 -43.87 -21.30
C ARG A 415 21.53 -43.56 -22.52
N ILE A 416 21.75 -42.37 -23.11
CA ILE A 416 22.35 -42.16 -24.45
C ILE A 416 22.65 -40.65 -24.64
N LEU A 417 23.92 -40.33 -24.92
CA LEU A 417 24.43 -39.08 -25.53
C LEU A 417 24.41 -39.25 -27.06
N PRO A 418 24.34 -38.16 -27.87
CA PRO A 418 25.57 -37.47 -28.31
C PRO A 418 25.43 -35.92 -28.31
N LEU A 419 26.46 -35.15 -27.92
CA LEU A 419 27.63 -34.76 -28.73
C LEU A 419 27.27 -33.93 -29.98
N CYS A 420 27.19 -32.61 -29.82
CA CYS A 420 27.40 -31.65 -30.91
C CYS A 420 28.55 -30.71 -30.55
N LYS A 421 29.68 -30.92 -31.23
CA LYS A 421 30.81 -30.01 -31.33
C LYS A 421 30.46 -28.93 -32.34
N GLY A 422 30.59 -27.66 -31.97
CA GLY A 422 30.54 -26.52 -32.88
C GLY A 422 31.73 -25.60 -32.61
N THR A 423 32.84 -25.85 -33.31
CA THR A 423 33.97 -24.93 -33.41
C THR A 423 33.63 -23.82 -34.41
N SER A 424 33.81 -22.55 -34.05
CA SER A 424 34.18 -21.53 -35.03
C SER A 424 35.08 -20.48 -34.40
N LYS A 425 36.31 -20.45 -34.90
CA LYS A 425 37.26 -19.35 -34.82
C LYS A 425 36.74 -18.18 -35.68
N ASN A 426 37.07 -16.95 -35.31
CA ASN A 426 37.40 -15.79 -36.16
C ASN A 426 37.67 -14.63 -35.19
N ALA A 427 38.92 -14.31 -34.85
CA ALA A 427 39.87 -13.53 -35.62
C ALA A 427 39.39 -12.09 -35.89
N VAL A 428 40.04 -11.17 -35.17
CA VAL A 428 40.07 -9.70 -35.27
C VAL A 428 40.49 -9.27 -36.69
N PRO A 429 40.20 -8.02 -37.12
CA PRO A 429 41.25 -7.00 -36.99
C PRO A 429 40.75 -5.61 -36.57
N THR A 430 41.57 -5.01 -35.72
CA THR A 430 41.78 -3.58 -35.47
C THR A 430 41.97 -2.78 -36.76
N VAL A 431 41.26 -1.66 -36.91
CA VAL A 431 41.71 -0.50 -37.69
C VAL A 431 41.19 0.78 -37.03
N LEU A 432 42.15 1.63 -36.64
CA LEU A 432 42.14 3.07 -36.32
C LEU A 432 41.19 3.62 -35.24
#